data_AF-A0A7T8QSB3-F1
#
_entry.id   AF-A0A7T8QSB3-F1
#
_cell.length_a   1.000
_cell.length_b   1.000
_cell.length_c   1.000
_cell.angle_alpha   90.00
_cell.angle_beta   90.00
_cell.angle_gamma   90.00
#
_symmetry.space_group_name_H-M   'P 1'
#
loop_
_entity.id
_entity.type
_entity.pdbx_description
1 polymer ?
#
loop_
_entity_poly.entity_id
_entity_poly.type
_entity_poly.pdbx_seq_one_letter_code
_entity_poly.pdbx_strand_id
1 'polypeptide(L)'
;MPLFGKSSKSPAEVVRSLKEALLTLEKGSDGKKQEKAQEDLSKQLVNMKTLLFGSESDSQSDIILAQLSQEMYNSGLLLLCLRNLHRIDFEGKKDAVQIFNNILRRQIGTRTPTVEYICTKPDILFTLCRGYEHQEIALNCGTMLRECLRYEALTKILINSEHFYDFFKYVEVSTFDIASDAFATFKDMLTKHKMLAADS
;
A
#
# COMPACT_ATOMS: atom_id res chain seq x y z
N MET A 1 13.71 34.54 20.87
CA MET A 1 14.61 33.61 20.15
C MET A 1 13.77 32.84 19.16
N PRO A 2 14.07 32.89 17.84
CA PRO A 2 13.33 32.08 16.87
C PRO A 2 13.74 30.62 17.03
N LEU A 3 12.76 29.76 17.27
CA LEU A 3 12.89 28.30 17.28
C LEU A 3 13.30 27.83 15.89
N PHE A 4 14.40 27.09 15.81
CA PHE A 4 14.85 26.38 14.61
C PHE A 4 13.77 25.41 14.13
N GLY A 5 12.96 25.83 13.15
CA GLY A 5 12.12 24.91 12.39
C GLY A 5 13.01 24.03 11.53
N LYS A 6 13.14 22.75 11.89
CA LYS A 6 13.72 21.72 10.99
C LYS A 6 12.98 21.83 9.65
N SER A 7 13.70 22.08 8.55
CA SER A 7 13.09 22.07 7.22
C SER A 7 12.37 20.73 7.02
N SER A 8 11.04 20.74 6.86
CA SER A 8 10.32 19.53 6.51
C SER A 8 10.80 19.06 5.14
N LYS A 9 11.10 17.77 4.99
CA LYS A 9 11.49 17.21 3.70
C LYS A 9 10.33 17.37 2.71
N SER A 10 10.67 17.69 1.46
CA SER A 10 9.69 17.71 0.37
C SER A 10 9.14 16.30 0.08
N PRO A 11 7.93 16.17 -0.50
CA PRO A 11 7.38 14.87 -0.88
C PRO A 11 8.33 14.02 -1.73
N ALA A 12 9.02 14.63 -2.69
CA ALA A 12 9.99 13.97 -3.56
C ALA A 12 11.20 13.41 -2.79
N GLU A 13 11.73 14.17 -1.82
CA GLU A 13 12.84 13.70 -0.99
C GLU A 13 12.43 12.55 -0.07
N VAL A 14 11.21 12.58 0.48
CA VAL A 14 10.68 11.50 1.31
C VAL A 14 10.54 10.23 0.48
N VAL A 15 9.93 10.31 -0.70
CA VAL A 15 9.74 9.15 -1.62
C VAL A 15 11.08 8.57 -2.06
N ARG A 16 12.05 9.42 -2.45
CA ARG A 16 13.39 8.98 -2.84
C ARG A 16 14.12 8.29 -1.69
N SER A 17 14.13 8.91 -0.50
CA SER A 17 14.77 8.34 0.68
C SER A 17 14.16 6.99 1.08
N LEU A 18 12.83 6.88 1.03
CA LEU A 18 12.11 5.63 1.34
C LEU A 18 12.47 4.53 0.34
N LYS A 19 12.51 4.86 -0.96
CA LYS A 19 12.90 3.93 -2.02
C LYS A 19 14.33 3.42 -1.84
N GLU A 20 15.29 4.29 -1.54
CA GLU A 20 16.68 3.92 -1.30
C GLU A 20 16.83 2.98 -0.09
N ALA A 21 16.09 3.26 1.00
CA ALA A 21 16.05 2.40 2.17
C ALA A 21 15.49 1.01 1.84
N LEU A 22 14.35 0.93 1.14
CA LEU A 22 13.75 -0.34 0.70
C LEU A 22 14.70 -1.15 -0.20
N LEU A 23 15.36 -0.51 -1.17
CA LEU A 23 16.33 -1.20 -2.04
C LEU A 23 17.55 -1.69 -1.26
N THR A 24 17.95 -0.99 -0.20
CA THR A 24 19.03 -1.43 0.68
C THR A 24 18.62 -2.65 1.49
N LEU A 25 17.38 -2.68 1.99
CA LEU A 25 16.81 -3.83 2.69
C LEU A 25 16.61 -5.04 1.75
N GLU A 26 16.17 -4.83 0.51
CA GLU A 26 15.98 -5.90 -0.48
C GLU A 26 17.30 -6.59 -0.85
N LYS A 27 18.38 -5.82 -1.00
CA LYS A 27 19.72 -6.35 -1.35
C LYS A 27 20.32 -7.29 -0.31
N GLY A 28 19.89 -7.22 0.96
CA GLY A 28 20.39 -8.08 2.03
C GLY A 28 21.91 -8.05 2.18
N SER A 29 22.45 -6.99 2.78
CA SER A 29 23.90 -6.78 2.96
C SER A 29 24.30 -6.62 4.44
N ASP A 30 25.49 -6.06 4.72
CA ASP A 30 26.05 -5.74 6.03
C ASP A 30 24.99 -5.33 7.09
N GLY A 31 25.02 -5.97 8.26
CA GLY A 31 24.02 -5.79 9.31
C GLY A 31 23.88 -4.35 9.79
N LYS A 32 24.96 -3.57 9.85
CA LYS A 32 24.94 -2.16 10.25
C LYS A 32 24.27 -1.29 9.18
N LYS A 33 24.43 -1.64 7.90
CA LYS A 33 23.71 -0.97 6.80
C LYS A 33 22.22 -1.32 6.81
N GLN A 34 21.87 -2.56 7.13
CA GLN A 34 20.46 -2.97 7.26
C GLN A 34 19.76 -2.26 8.41
N GLU A 35 20.40 -2.21 9.59
CA GLU A 35 19.88 -1.47 10.75
C GLU A 35 19.66 0.01 10.41
N LYS A 36 20.64 0.63 9.74
CA LYS A 36 20.51 2.02 9.34
C LYS A 36 19.38 2.25 8.32
N ALA A 37 19.26 1.35 7.35
CA ALA A 37 18.18 1.39 6.37
C ALA A 37 16.81 1.24 7.03
N GLN A 38 16.70 0.38 8.05
CA GLN A 38 15.48 0.20 8.81
C GLN A 38 15.08 1.48 9.56
N GLU A 39 16.00 2.12 10.29
CA GLU A 39 15.74 3.40 10.95
C GLU A 39 15.28 4.48 9.96
N ASP A 40 15.96 4.58 8.82
CA ASP A 40 15.67 5.59 7.81
C ASP A 40 14.34 5.34 7.10
N LEU A 41 13.96 4.06 6.92
CA LEU A 41 12.67 3.62 6.42
C LEU A 41 11.55 4.04 7.38
N SER A 42 11.62 3.64 8.65
CA SER A 42 10.59 3.95 9.66
C SER A 42 10.43 5.46 9.81
N LYS A 43 11.53 6.22 9.83
CA LYS A 43 11.50 7.69 9.83
C LYS A 43 10.80 8.27 8.60
N GLN A 44 11.03 7.70 7.41
CA GLN A 44 10.41 8.19 6.18
C GLN A 44 8.91 7.87 6.11
N LEU A 45 8.47 6.71 6.61
CA LEU A 45 7.05 6.38 6.73
C LEU A 45 6.31 7.35 7.64
N VAL A 46 6.90 7.68 8.80
CA VAL A 46 6.36 8.70 9.71
C VAL A 46 6.31 10.07 9.04
N ASN A 47 7.38 10.50 8.35
CA ASN A 47 7.37 11.77 7.62
C ASN A 47 6.26 11.80 6.54
N MET A 48 6.06 10.70 5.82
CA MET A 48 5.02 10.58 4.80
C MET A 48 3.63 10.69 5.43
N LYS A 49 3.40 10.06 6.59
CA LYS A 49 2.16 10.25 7.36
C LYS A 49 1.94 11.68 7.80
N THR A 50 2.97 12.34 8.34
CA THR A 50 2.86 13.75 8.75
C THR A 50 2.51 14.64 7.57
N LEU A 51 3.05 14.39 6.38
CA LEU A 51 2.66 15.09 5.16
C LEU A 51 1.19 14.86 4.79
N LEU A 52 0.68 13.64 4.95
CA LEU A 52 -0.68 13.26 4.60
C LEU A 52 -1.76 13.67 5.62
N PHE A 53 -1.41 13.70 6.91
CA PHE A 53 -2.37 13.84 8.01
C PHE A 53 -2.10 15.03 8.94
N GLY A 54 -0.97 15.72 8.78
CA GLY A 54 -0.50 16.74 9.73
C GLY A 54 -0.77 18.19 9.32
N SER A 55 -1.47 18.45 8.23
CA SER A 55 -1.77 19.81 7.76
C SER A 55 -3.21 20.20 8.11
N GLU A 56 -3.38 21.33 8.79
CA GLU A 56 -4.69 21.85 9.25
C GLU A 56 -5.44 22.61 8.14
N SER A 57 -4.79 22.95 7.02
CA SER A 57 -5.41 23.64 5.89
C SER A 57 -5.66 22.69 4.70
N ASP A 58 -6.93 22.58 4.29
CA ASP A 58 -7.36 21.65 3.23
C ASP A 58 -6.63 21.88 1.90
N SER A 59 -6.39 23.14 1.51
CA SER A 59 -5.75 23.46 0.22
C SER A 59 -4.27 23.06 0.14
N GLN A 60 -3.54 23.13 1.25
CA GLN A 60 -2.14 22.71 1.31
C GLN A 60 -2.03 21.18 1.34
N SER A 61 -2.94 20.52 2.06
CA SER A 61 -3.05 19.06 2.12
C SER A 61 -3.25 18.45 0.73
N ASP A 62 -4.13 19.03 -0.09
CA ASP A 62 -4.39 18.54 -1.45
C ASP A 62 -3.16 18.62 -2.37
N ILE A 63 -2.40 19.73 -2.29
CA ILE A 63 -1.16 19.91 -3.07
C ILE A 63 -0.12 18.89 -2.65
N ILE A 64 0.08 18.71 -1.34
CA ILE A 64 1.05 17.75 -0.80
C ILE A 64 0.66 16.33 -1.20
N LEU A 65 -0.61 15.96 -1.05
CA LEU A 65 -1.12 14.65 -1.47
C LEU A 65 -0.93 14.44 -2.98
N ALA A 66 -1.16 15.46 -3.79
CA ALA A 66 -0.94 15.40 -5.24
C ALA A 66 0.52 15.14 -5.61
N GLN A 67 1.43 15.93 -5.05
CA GLN A 67 2.88 15.79 -5.29
C GLN A 67 3.39 14.45 -4.81
N LEU A 68 3.04 14.05 -3.58
CA LEU A 68 3.45 12.78 -3.00
C LEU A 68 2.96 11.60 -3.86
N SER A 69 1.67 11.58 -4.20
CA SER A 69 1.08 10.54 -5.05
C SER A 69 1.81 10.43 -6.39
N GLN A 70 2.07 11.56 -7.05
CA GLN A 70 2.74 11.57 -8.34
C GLN A 70 4.16 10.99 -8.26
N GLU A 71 4.92 11.36 -7.23
CA GLU A 71 6.26 10.83 -6.99
C GLU A 71 6.23 9.32 -6.69
N MET A 72 5.24 8.85 -5.93
CA MET A 72 5.05 7.42 -5.67
C MET A 72 4.77 6.62 -6.96
N TYR A 73 3.99 7.19 -7.90
CA TYR A 73 3.68 6.56 -9.18
C TYR A 73 4.92 6.49 -10.09
N ASN A 74 5.60 7.63 -10.25
CA ASN A 74 6.78 7.76 -11.10
C ASN A 74 7.91 6.84 -10.64
N SER A 75 8.10 6.73 -9.32
CA SER A 75 9.16 5.91 -8.73
C SER A 75 8.83 4.43 -8.63
N GLY A 76 7.57 4.03 -8.83
CA GLY A 76 7.10 2.65 -8.62
C GLY A 76 7.07 2.23 -7.14
N LEU A 77 7.02 3.20 -6.22
CA LEU A 77 7.19 2.96 -4.79
C LEU A 77 6.12 2.06 -4.18
N LEU A 78 4.88 2.12 -4.69
CA LEU A 78 3.78 1.27 -4.18
C LEU A 78 4.11 -0.21 -4.28
N LEU A 79 4.47 -0.66 -5.47
CA LEU A 79 4.82 -2.07 -5.69
C LEU A 79 6.08 -2.46 -4.91
N LEU A 80 7.08 -1.57 -4.86
CA LEU A 80 8.32 -1.83 -4.13
C LEU A 80 8.08 -1.99 -2.62
N CYS A 81 7.21 -1.14 -2.04
CA CYS A 81 6.83 -1.21 -0.63
C CYS A 81 6.12 -2.52 -0.32
N LEU A 82 5.14 -2.92 -1.16
CA LEU A 82 4.40 -4.17 -0.98
C LEU A 82 5.30 -5.41 -1.08
N ARG A 83 6.20 -5.45 -2.07
CA ARG A 83 7.17 -6.56 -2.22
C ARG A 83 8.10 -6.72 -1.03
N ASN A 84 8.42 -5.61 -0.34
CA ASN A 84 9.31 -5.58 0.81
C ASN A 84 8.58 -5.48 2.14
N LEU A 85 7.25 -5.61 2.16
CA LEU A 85 6.44 -5.38 3.36
C LEU A 85 6.85 -6.27 4.53
N HIS A 86 7.27 -7.50 4.25
CA HIS A 86 7.81 -8.46 5.25
C HIS A 86 9.07 -7.94 5.96
N ARG A 87 9.87 -7.11 5.30
CA ARG A 87 11.10 -6.51 5.86
C ARG A 87 10.83 -5.28 6.73
N ILE A 88 9.64 -4.71 6.63
CA ILE A 88 9.27 -3.51 7.39
C ILE A 88 8.95 -3.91 8.82
N ASP A 89 9.30 -3.05 9.78
CA ASP A 89 8.96 -3.27 11.19
C ASP A 89 7.44 -3.21 11.40
N PHE A 90 6.99 -3.66 12.57
CA PHE A 90 5.58 -3.80 12.86
C PHE A 90 4.79 -2.47 12.74
N GLU A 91 5.34 -1.37 13.26
CA GLU A 91 4.69 -0.06 13.15
C GLU A 91 4.76 0.48 11.71
N GLY A 92 5.88 0.29 11.00
CA GLY A 92 6.00 0.66 9.59
C GLY A 92 5.04 -0.09 8.68
N LYS A 93 4.73 -1.36 8.97
CA LYS A 93 3.68 -2.13 8.26
C LYS A 93 2.30 -1.46 8.41
N LYS A 94 1.97 -0.96 9.61
CA LYS A 94 0.72 -0.21 9.85
C LYS A 94 0.71 1.12 9.10
N ASP A 95 1.83 1.85 9.14
CA ASP A 95 1.98 3.12 8.43
C ASP A 95 1.86 2.94 6.91
N ALA A 96 2.47 1.89 6.36
CA ALA A 96 2.36 1.55 4.94
C ALA A 96 0.90 1.30 4.52
N VAL A 97 0.13 0.57 5.33
CA VAL A 97 -1.31 0.35 5.08
C VAL A 97 -2.08 1.67 5.10
N GLN A 98 -1.83 2.54 6.08
CA GLN A 98 -2.51 3.84 6.19
C GLN A 98 -2.19 4.74 4.99
N ILE A 99 -0.92 4.82 4.59
CA ILE A 99 -0.47 5.59 3.45
C ILE A 99 -1.11 5.06 2.16
N PHE A 100 -1.02 3.74 1.91
CA PHE A 100 -1.60 3.10 0.72
C PHE A 100 -3.09 3.38 0.60
N ASN A 101 -3.85 3.20 1.69
CA ASN A 101 -5.30 3.41 1.68
C ASN A 101 -5.67 4.89 1.50
N ASN A 102 -4.88 5.81 2.08
CA ASN A 102 -5.11 7.24 1.92
C ASN A 102 -4.94 7.68 0.45
N ILE A 103 -3.83 7.31 -0.18
CA ILE A 103 -3.62 7.65 -1.59
C ILE A 103 -4.61 6.93 -2.49
N LEU A 104 -5.02 5.68 -2.19
CA LEU A 104 -5.99 4.94 -2.99
C LEU A 104 -7.34 5.66 -3.06
N ARG A 105 -7.75 6.28 -1.95
CA ARG A 105 -8.99 7.05 -1.82
C ARG A 105 -8.92 8.44 -2.45
N ARG A 106 -7.75 8.87 -2.92
CA ARG A 106 -7.57 10.19 -3.54
C ARG A 106 -8.46 10.37 -4.77
N GLN A 107 -9.13 11.51 -4.84
CA GLN A 107 -9.97 11.91 -5.96
C GLN A 107 -9.55 13.27 -6.52
N ILE A 108 -9.73 13.45 -7.84
CA ILE A 108 -9.63 14.74 -8.52
C ILE A 108 -10.89 14.90 -9.37
N GLY A 109 -11.85 15.67 -8.87
CA GLY A 109 -13.20 15.65 -9.41
C GLY A 109 -13.80 14.24 -9.31
N THR A 110 -14.20 13.67 -10.44
CA THR A 110 -14.75 12.29 -10.51
C THR A 110 -13.67 11.22 -10.75
N ARG A 111 -12.41 11.62 -10.98
CA ARG A 111 -11.32 10.69 -11.28
C ARG A 111 -10.68 10.17 -10.01
N THR A 112 -10.17 8.95 -10.09
CA THR A 112 -9.45 8.24 -9.01
C THR A 112 -8.04 7.88 -9.50
N PRO A 113 -7.08 8.81 -9.46
CA PRO A 113 -5.79 8.65 -10.13
C PRO A 113 -5.01 7.40 -9.70
N THR A 114 -5.14 7.00 -8.44
CA THR A 114 -4.46 5.82 -7.89
C THR A 114 -5.06 4.52 -8.42
N VAL A 115 -6.39 4.49 -8.56
CA VAL A 115 -7.10 3.36 -9.17
C VAL A 115 -6.70 3.23 -10.63
N GLU A 116 -6.70 4.34 -11.36
CA GLU A 116 -6.24 4.38 -12.76
C GLU A 116 -4.79 3.90 -12.90
N TYR A 117 -3.90 4.33 -12.00
CA TYR A 117 -2.52 3.87 -11.95
C TYR A 117 -2.42 2.35 -11.71
N ILE A 118 -3.16 1.81 -10.74
CA ILE A 118 -3.17 0.37 -10.45
C ILE A 118 -3.73 -0.44 -11.62
N CYS A 119 -4.72 0.07 -12.36
CA CYS A 119 -5.20 -0.57 -13.59
C CYS A 119 -4.09 -0.75 -14.63
N THR A 120 -3.11 0.16 -14.69
CA THR A 120 -1.93 0.03 -15.58
C THR A 120 -0.82 -0.85 -15.02
N LYS A 121 -0.88 -1.21 -13.73
CA LYS A 121 0.12 -2.01 -13.01
C LYS A 121 -0.54 -3.04 -12.09
N PRO A 122 -1.26 -4.04 -12.65
CA PRO A 122 -2.05 -4.99 -11.88
C PRO A 122 -1.22 -5.86 -10.92
N ASP A 123 0.10 -5.96 -11.14
CA ASP A 123 1.06 -6.58 -10.21
C ASP A 123 0.93 -6.08 -8.76
N ILE A 124 0.45 -4.85 -8.55
CA ILE A 124 0.13 -4.33 -7.21
C ILE A 124 -0.94 -5.18 -6.54
N LEU A 125 -2.03 -5.48 -7.24
CA LEU A 125 -3.13 -6.31 -6.73
C LEU A 125 -2.67 -7.75 -6.51
N PHE A 126 -1.91 -8.30 -7.45
CA PHE A 126 -1.41 -9.68 -7.36
C PHE A 126 -0.39 -9.86 -6.24
N THR A 127 0.41 -8.83 -5.96
CA THR A 127 1.32 -8.82 -4.80
C THR A 127 0.53 -8.78 -3.49
N LEU A 128 -0.58 -8.04 -3.42
CA LEU A 128 -1.47 -8.07 -2.26
C LEU A 128 -2.13 -9.45 -2.06
N CYS A 129 -2.57 -10.11 -3.13
CA CYS A 129 -3.12 -11.47 -3.04
C CYS A 129 -2.10 -12.48 -2.49
N ARG A 130 -0.89 -12.49 -3.04
CA ARG A 130 0.19 -13.36 -2.54
C ARG A 130 0.64 -13.03 -1.12
N GLY A 131 0.27 -11.86 -0.60
CA GLY A 131 0.49 -11.50 0.80
C GLY A 131 -0.12 -12.50 1.80
N TYR A 132 -1.19 -13.21 1.42
CA TYR A 132 -1.79 -14.27 2.25
C TYR A 132 -0.89 -15.49 2.45
N GLU A 133 0.12 -15.69 1.60
CA GLU A 133 1.13 -16.75 1.77
C GLU A 133 2.10 -16.45 2.94
N HIS A 134 2.15 -15.21 3.40
CA HIS A 134 3.07 -14.74 4.43
C HIS A 134 2.32 -14.30 5.70
N GLN A 135 2.33 -15.16 6.73
CA GLN A 135 1.55 -14.95 7.96
C GLN A 135 1.76 -13.57 8.61
N GLU A 136 2.99 -13.06 8.59
CA GLU A 136 3.35 -11.79 9.23
C GLU A 136 2.79 -10.52 8.54
N ILE A 137 2.37 -10.61 7.27
CA ILE A 137 1.83 -9.48 6.49
C ILE A 137 0.43 -9.76 5.92
N ALA A 138 -0.10 -10.96 6.06
CA ALA A 138 -1.37 -11.37 5.49
C ALA A 138 -2.51 -10.39 5.81
N LEU A 139 -2.65 -9.99 7.09
CA LEU A 139 -3.70 -9.07 7.52
C LEU A 139 -3.48 -7.62 7.02
N ASN A 140 -2.22 -7.19 6.87
CA ASN A 140 -1.90 -5.91 6.25
C ASN A 140 -2.31 -5.91 4.77
N CYS A 141 -1.96 -6.98 4.05
CA CYS A 141 -2.32 -7.16 2.65
C CYS A 141 -3.84 -7.28 2.45
N GLY A 142 -4.54 -8.04 3.29
CA GLY A 142 -5.98 -8.17 3.25
C GLY A 142 -6.70 -6.83 3.48
N THR A 143 -6.21 -6.01 4.42
CA THR A 143 -6.73 -4.66 4.65
C THR A 143 -6.61 -3.78 3.42
N MET A 144 -5.43 -3.73 2.79
CA MET A 144 -5.21 -2.94 1.56
C MET A 144 -6.00 -3.49 0.37
N LEU A 145 -6.08 -4.81 0.24
CA LEU A 145 -6.78 -5.47 -0.85
C LEU A 145 -8.29 -5.20 -0.79
N ARG A 146 -8.92 -5.29 0.39
CA ARG A 146 -10.35 -4.95 0.55
C ARG A 146 -10.66 -3.49 0.26
N GLU A 147 -9.71 -2.58 0.47
CA GLU A 147 -9.84 -1.20 0.02
C GLU A 147 -9.81 -1.09 -1.50
N CYS A 148 -8.92 -1.84 -2.18
CA CYS A 148 -8.94 -1.94 -3.65
C CYS A 148 -10.28 -2.48 -4.17
N LEU A 149 -10.87 -3.47 -3.50
CA LEU A 149 -12.16 -4.06 -3.89
C LEU A 149 -13.34 -3.09 -3.82
N ARG A 150 -13.19 -1.92 -3.19
CA ARG A 150 -14.22 -0.86 -3.24
C ARG A 150 -14.40 -0.30 -4.66
N TYR A 151 -13.41 -0.49 -5.53
CA TYR A 151 -13.42 0.01 -6.90
C TYR A 151 -13.70 -1.14 -7.87
N GLU A 152 -14.75 -0.99 -8.66
CA GLU A 152 -15.20 -2.03 -9.60
C GLU A 152 -14.09 -2.41 -10.60
N ALA A 153 -13.35 -1.42 -11.12
CA ALA A 153 -12.26 -1.63 -12.06
C ALA A 153 -11.16 -2.55 -11.51
N LEU A 154 -10.77 -2.39 -10.24
CA LEU A 154 -9.75 -3.23 -9.60
C LEU A 154 -10.28 -4.62 -9.26
N THR A 155 -11.55 -4.70 -8.84
CA THR A 155 -12.21 -5.98 -8.57
C THR A 155 -12.31 -6.81 -9.84
N LYS A 156 -12.64 -6.17 -10.97
CA LYS A 156 -12.71 -6.83 -12.29
C LYS A 156 -11.37 -7.42 -12.70
N ILE A 157 -10.26 -6.75 -12.44
CA ILE A 157 -8.92 -7.29 -12.73
C ILE A 157 -8.67 -8.56 -11.91
N LEU A 158 -9.03 -8.56 -10.63
CA LEU A 158 -8.78 -9.69 -9.73
C LEU A 158 -9.61 -10.92 -10.07
N ILE A 159 -10.93 -10.75 -10.24
CA ILE A 159 -11.83 -11.88 -10.54
C ILE A 159 -11.44 -12.57 -11.85
N ASN A 160 -11.00 -11.80 -12.86
CA ASN A 160 -10.56 -12.34 -14.14
C ASN A 160 -9.11 -12.83 -14.15
N SER A 161 -8.42 -12.86 -13.01
CA SER A 161 -7.03 -13.32 -12.90
C SER A 161 -6.94 -14.71 -12.28
N GLU A 162 -5.86 -15.44 -12.59
CA GLU A 162 -5.59 -16.75 -11.97
C GLU A 162 -5.45 -16.66 -10.44
N HIS A 163 -5.04 -15.50 -9.92
CA HIS A 163 -4.90 -15.23 -8.48
C HIS A 163 -6.22 -15.22 -7.70
N PHE A 164 -7.36 -15.11 -8.39
CA PHE A 164 -8.67 -15.30 -7.76
C PHE A 164 -8.79 -16.71 -7.16
N TYR A 165 -8.32 -17.73 -7.89
CA TYR A 165 -8.44 -19.12 -7.46
C TYR A 165 -7.51 -19.48 -6.29
N ASP A 166 -6.48 -18.68 -6.04
CA ASP A 166 -5.63 -18.89 -4.86
C ASP A 166 -6.42 -18.67 -3.55
N PHE A 167 -7.53 -17.91 -3.57
CA PHE A 167 -8.37 -17.74 -2.39
C PHE A 167 -9.04 -19.03 -1.91
N PHE A 168 -9.28 -20.01 -2.78
CA PHE A 168 -9.75 -21.33 -2.35
C PHE A 168 -8.73 -22.00 -1.41
N LYS A 169 -7.43 -21.77 -1.62
CA LYS A 169 -6.38 -22.24 -0.71
C LYS A 169 -6.29 -21.35 0.53
N TYR A 170 -6.36 -20.03 0.36
CA TYR A 170 -6.19 -19.09 1.47
C TYR A 170 -7.29 -19.18 2.52
N VAL A 171 -8.52 -19.55 2.14
CA VAL A 171 -9.62 -19.77 3.10
C VAL A 171 -9.48 -21.05 3.93
N GLU A 172 -8.59 -21.96 3.53
CA GLU A 172 -8.37 -23.25 4.18
C GLU A 172 -7.09 -23.29 5.05
N VAL A 173 -6.37 -22.17 5.17
CA VAL A 173 -5.16 -22.13 5.99
C VAL A 173 -5.48 -22.37 7.48
N SER A 174 -4.56 -23.03 8.19
CA SER A 174 -4.78 -23.40 9.60
C SER A 174 -4.87 -22.21 10.57
N THR A 175 -4.35 -21.05 10.17
CA THR A 175 -4.40 -19.83 10.99
C THR A 175 -5.76 -19.16 10.83
N PHE A 176 -6.61 -19.29 11.84
CA PHE A 176 -8.01 -18.82 11.80
C PHE A 176 -8.16 -17.36 11.36
N ASP A 177 -7.38 -16.45 11.92
CA ASP A 177 -7.48 -15.02 11.57
C ASP A 177 -7.20 -14.76 10.09
N ILE A 178 -6.22 -15.46 9.52
CA ILE A 178 -5.85 -15.35 8.11
C ILE A 178 -6.93 -15.97 7.22
N ALA A 179 -7.40 -17.17 7.55
CA ALA A 179 -8.46 -17.84 6.81
C ALA A 179 -9.76 -17.02 6.79
N SER A 180 -10.13 -16.45 7.95
CA SER A 180 -11.31 -15.58 8.08
C SER A 180 -11.15 -14.28 7.29
N ASP A 181 -9.97 -13.66 7.31
CA ASP A 181 -9.68 -12.44 6.56
C ASP A 181 -9.67 -12.70 5.03
N ALA A 182 -9.10 -13.82 4.62
CA ALA A 182 -9.14 -14.30 3.23
C ALA A 182 -10.57 -14.56 2.78
N PHE A 183 -11.40 -15.19 3.61
CA PHE A 183 -12.81 -15.46 3.30
C PHE A 183 -13.61 -14.17 3.17
N ALA A 184 -13.41 -13.20 4.08
CA ALA A 184 -14.04 -11.89 3.98
C ALA A 184 -13.66 -11.18 2.68
N THR A 185 -12.40 -11.26 2.28
CA THR A 185 -11.90 -10.67 1.03
C THR A 185 -12.46 -11.38 -0.20
N PHE A 186 -12.48 -12.71 -0.21
CA PHE A 186 -13.05 -13.53 -1.28
C PHE A 186 -14.55 -13.25 -1.47
N LYS A 187 -15.29 -13.17 -0.36
CA LYS A 187 -16.70 -12.77 -0.35
C LYS A 187 -16.89 -11.36 -0.93
N ASP A 188 -16.04 -10.41 -0.56
CA ASP A 188 -16.11 -9.04 -1.09
C ASP A 188 -15.93 -9.00 -2.62
N MET A 189 -15.00 -9.79 -3.17
CA MET A 189 -14.84 -9.92 -4.63
C MET A 189 -16.15 -10.36 -5.28
N LEU A 190 -16.79 -11.38 -4.72
CA LEU A 190 -17.99 -12.01 -5.29
C LEU A 190 -19.30 -11.25 -5.03
N THR A 191 -19.34 -10.29 -4.11
CA THR A 191 -20.62 -9.72 -3.67
C THR A 191 -20.69 -8.20 -3.69
N LYS A 192 -19.56 -7.50 -3.76
CA LYS A 192 -19.55 -6.03 -3.68
C LYS A 192 -20.09 -5.37 -4.96
N HIS A 193 -19.70 -5.88 -6.13
CA HIS A 193 -20.13 -5.37 -7.43
C HIS A 193 -21.04 -6.40 -8.11
N LYS A 194 -22.35 -6.34 -7.81
CA LYS A 194 -23.32 -7.38 -8.20
C LYS A 194 -23.37 -7.69 -9.70
N MET A 195 -23.28 -6.66 -10.54
CA MET A 195 -23.29 -6.83 -11.99
C MET A 195 -22.04 -7.56 -12.47
N LEU A 196 -20.87 -7.12 -12.00
CA LEU A 196 -19.61 -7.77 -12.31
C LEU A 196 -19.63 -9.24 -11.88
N ALA A 197 -20.07 -9.53 -10.65
CA ALA A 197 -20.13 -10.89 -10.11
C ALA A 197 -21.12 -11.81 -10.85
N ALA A 198 -22.17 -11.25 -11.47
CA ALA A 198 -23.10 -12.02 -12.29
C ALA A 198 -22.51 -12.38 -13.66
N ASP A 199 -21.55 -11.59 -14.14
CA ASP A 199 -20.90 -11.74 -15.45
C ASP A 199 -19.57 -12.54 -15.40
N SER A 200 -19.12 -12.95 -14.20
CA SER A 200 -17.82 -13.64 -14.01
C SER A 200 -17.91 -15.15 -13.94
#